data_AF-X6D2Z1-F1
#
_entry.id   AF-X6D2Z1-F1
#
_cell.length_a   1.000
_cell.length_b   1.000
_cell.length_c   1.000
_cell.angle_alpha   90.00
_cell.angle_beta   90.00
_cell.angle_gamma   90.00
#
_symmetry.space_group_name_H-M   'P 1'
#
loop_
_entity.id
_entity.type
_entity.pdbx_description
1 polymer ?
#
loop_
_entity_poly.entity_id
_entity_poly.type
_entity_poly.pdbx_seq_one_letter_code
_entity_poly.pdbx_strand_id
1 'polypeptide(L)'
;MPIYFILEENNADWRMKIGRATNLRGRRGALQTGNSRPLKVVGWIEAENEAETERRLHEKYAAHNIGRHGGSSAREWFYLQPADILEDLKRAGIEGFVEKNADAFEVVGHDRDGVPEYLGVWDWSNLELEECCPFCGCLCGMHFQDASQMFHCLSCDELTDFSQPDFDNEEDYMAWKEYEERLKVGRASKARRSGLA
;
A
#
# COMPACT_ATOMS: atom_id res chain seq x y z
N MET A 1 11.94 11.04 -6.96
CA MET A 1 10.87 11.26 -5.97
C MET A 1 9.66 10.49 -6.43
N PRO A 2 8.91 9.83 -5.53
CA PRO A 2 7.74 9.07 -5.92
C PRO A 2 6.61 9.95 -6.46
N ILE A 3 5.89 9.40 -7.44
CA ILE A 3 4.59 9.91 -7.88
C ILE A 3 3.54 9.31 -6.96
N TYR A 4 2.72 10.12 -6.32
CA TYR A 4 1.68 9.66 -5.40
C TYR A 4 0.29 9.83 -5.94
N PHE A 5 -0.60 8.99 -5.41
CA PHE A 5 -2.04 9.07 -5.58
C PHE A 5 -2.66 9.29 -4.20
N ILE A 6 -3.22 10.48 -3.97
CA ILE A 6 -3.93 10.81 -2.72
C ILE A 6 -5.40 10.98 -3.03
N LEU A 7 -6.24 10.22 -2.37
CA LEU A 7 -7.69 10.33 -2.47
C LEU A 7 -8.22 11.27 -1.39
N GLU A 8 -9.09 12.19 -1.79
CA GLU A 8 -10.02 12.86 -0.89
C GLU A 8 -11.26 11.98 -0.74
N GLU A 9 -11.48 11.46 0.48
CA GLU A 9 -12.66 10.63 0.75
C GLU A 9 -13.93 11.49 0.76
N ASN A 10 -14.91 11.06 -0.04
CA ASN A 10 -16.20 11.71 -0.16
C ASN A 10 -17.25 10.71 -0.65
N ASN A 11 -18.40 10.66 0.00
CA ASN A 11 -19.49 9.74 -0.32
C ASN A 11 -20.19 10.07 -1.67
N ALA A 12 -19.95 11.25 -2.23
CA ALA A 12 -20.59 11.70 -3.47
C ALA A 12 -19.69 11.55 -4.72
N ASP A 13 -18.41 11.93 -4.64
CA ASP A 13 -17.50 11.96 -5.78
C ASP A 13 -16.07 11.61 -5.33
N TRP A 14 -15.42 10.69 -6.04
CA TRP A 14 -14.02 10.31 -5.81
C TRP A 14 -13.08 11.33 -6.43
N ARG A 15 -12.22 11.95 -5.62
CA ARG A 15 -11.28 12.97 -6.09
C ARG A 15 -9.86 12.57 -5.75
N MET A 16 -9.08 12.33 -6.80
CA MET A 16 -7.71 11.89 -6.66
C MET A 16 -6.75 12.98 -7.07
N LYS A 17 -5.78 13.22 -6.20
CA LYS A 17 -4.63 14.06 -6.48
C LYS A 17 -3.48 13.20 -6.98
N ILE A 18 -2.91 13.60 -8.12
CA ILE A 18 -1.68 13.02 -8.65
C ILE A 18 -0.58 14.06 -8.55
N GLY A 19 0.52 13.73 -7.88
CA GLY A 19 1.64 14.65 -7.73
C GLY A 19 2.94 13.97 -7.30
N ARG A 20 3.97 14.76 -7.03
CA ARG A 20 5.29 14.28 -6.57
C ARG A 20 5.66 14.78 -5.19
N ALA A 21 6.32 13.94 -4.39
CA ALA A 21 6.90 14.37 -3.12
C ALA A 21 8.00 13.41 -2.63
N THR A 22 9.06 13.95 -2.01
CA THR A 22 10.06 13.13 -1.29
C THR A 22 9.51 12.50 -0.01
N ASN A 23 8.54 13.14 0.64
CA ASN A 23 7.93 12.67 1.88
C ASN A 23 6.40 12.65 1.73
N LEU A 24 5.85 11.48 1.43
CA LEU A 24 4.42 11.26 1.21
C LEU A 24 3.59 11.60 2.44
N ARG A 25 4.01 11.13 3.62
CA ARG A 25 3.29 11.36 4.88
C ARG A 25 3.25 12.84 5.25
N GLY A 26 4.38 13.53 5.12
CA GLY A 26 4.48 14.98 5.33
C GLY A 26 3.64 15.76 4.31
N ARG A 27 3.67 15.34 3.03
CA ARG A 27 2.86 15.96 1.97
C ARG A 27 1.36 15.81 2.21
N ARG A 28 0.90 14.61 2.59
CA ARG A 28 -0.48 14.35 2.99
C ARG A 28 -0.89 15.25 4.15
N GLY A 29 -0.06 15.36 5.19
CA GLY A 29 -0.33 16.24 6.33
C GLY A 29 -0.47 17.71 5.94
N ALA A 30 0.44 18.21 5.10
CA ALA A 30 0.37 19.59 4.60
C ALA A 30 -0.90 19.85 3.76
N LEU A 31 -1.31 18.88 2.92
CA LEU A 31 -2.55 18.97 2.15
C LEU A 31 -3.78 18.90 3.06
N GLN A 32 -3.74 18.09 4.12
CA GLN A 32 -4.83 17.94 5.09
C GLN A 32 -5.10 19.24 5.83
N THR A 33 -4.09 20.04 6.18
CA THR A 33 -4.29 21.34 6.85
C THR A 33 -5.18 22.30 6.04
N GLY A 34 -5.15 22.21 4.72
CA GLY A 34 -5.99 23.00 3.81
C GLY A 34 -7.27 22.31 3.36
N ASN A 35 -7.52 21.07 3.81
CA ASN A 35 -8.67 20.27 3.38
C ASN A 35 -9.51 19.84 4.59
N SER A 36 -10.80 20.14 4.56
CA SER A 36 -11.74 19.72 5.61
C SER A 36 -12.07 18.24 5.56
N ARG A 37 -11.75 17.55 4.46
CA ARG A 37 -12.04 16.14 4.23
C ARG A 37 -10.81 15.26 4.43
N PRO A 38 -10.98 14.01 4.89
CA PRO A 38 -9.87 13.08 5.05
C PRO A 38 -9.14 12.81 3.73
N LEU A 39 -7.81 12.87 3.78
CA LEU A 39 -6.93 12.48 2.69
C LEU A 39 -6.26 11.14 2.99
N LYS A 40 -6.43 10.18 2.09
CA LYS A 40 -5.77 8.87 2.16
C LYS A 40 -4.76 8.72 1.02
N VAL A 41 -3.56 8.22 1.35
CA VAL A 41 -2.64 7.76 0.32
C VAL A 41 -3.23 6.45 -0.21
N VAL A 42 -3.34 6.34 -1.53
CA VAL A 42 -3.85 5.15 -2.20
C VAL A 42 -2.66 4.29 -2.65
N GLY A 43 -1.64 4.92 -3.22
CA GLY A 43 -0.43 4.25 -3.68
C GLY A 43 0.58 5.26 -4.22
N TRP A 44 1.73 4.74 -4.65
CA TRP A 44 2.77 5.53 -5.28
C TRP A 44 3.59 4.71 -6.28
N ILE A 45 4.30 5.42 -7.17
CA ILE A 45 5.26 4.85 -8.11
C ILE A 45 6.62 5.49 -7.86
N GLU A 46 7.63 4.68 -7.59
CA GLU A 46 9.03 5.07 -7.54
C GLU A 46 9.62 5.19 -8.95
N ALA A 47 9.43 6.34 -9.59
CA ALA A 47 9.91 6.55 -10.96
C ALA A 47 11.32 7.14 -11.02
N GLU A 48 12.17 6.61 -11.91
CA GLU A 48 13.47 7.22 -12.26
C GLU A 48 13.28 8.62 -12.89
N ASN A 49 12.43 8.73 -13.92
CA ASN A 49 12.05 10.00 -14.53
C ASN A 49 10.68 10.49 -14.03
N GLU A 50 10.70 11.04 -12.84
CA GLU A 50 9.52 11.50 -12.12
C GLU A 50 8.70 12.58 -12.87
N ALA A 51 9.35 13.55 -13.52
CA ALA A 51 8.65 14.63 -14.21
C ALA A 51 7.91 14.13 -15.45
N GLU A 52 8.54 13.23 -16.20
CA GLU A 52 7.93 12.60 -17.38
C GLU A 52 6.78 11.67 -16.98
N THR A 53 6.97 10.89 -15.91
CA THR A 53 5.96 9.96 -15.41
C THR A 53 4.71 10.69 -14.90
N GLU A 54 4.89 11.76 -14.12
CA GLU A 54 3.78 12.63 -13.69
C GLU A 54 3.03 13.22 -14.89
N ARG A 55 3.77 13.78 -15.86
CA ARG A 55 3.17 14.35 -17.07
C ARG A 55 2.36 13.31 -17.84
N ARG A 56 2.90 12.11 -18.04
CA ARG A 56 2.23 11.00 -18.72
C ARG A 56 0.93 10.61 -18.02
N LEU A 57 0.93 10.55 -16.69
CA LEU A 57 -0.28 10.23 -15.91
C LEU A 57 -1.31 11.36 -16.00
N HIS A 58 -0.90 12.62 -15.93
CA HIS A 58 -1.80 13.76 -16.10
C HIS A 58 -2.40 13.81 -17.51
N GLU A 59 -1.62 13.49 -18.54
CA GLU A 59 -2.10 13.37 -19.93
C GLU A 59 -3.09 12.21 -20.08
N LYS A 60 -2.77 11.03 -19.52
CA LYS A 60 -3.66 9.86 -19.51
C LYS A 60 -5.03 10.20 -18.91
N TYR A 61 -5.04 10.92 -17.79
CA TYR A 61 -6.26 11.24 -17.04
C TYR A 61 -6.84 12.63 -17.36
N ALA A 62 -6.37 13.30 -18.41
CA ALA A 62 -6.76 14.67 -18.72
C ALA A 62 -8.27 14.86 -18.91
N ALA A 63 -8.98 13.82 -19.37
CA ALA A 63 -10.45 13.83 -19.52
C ALA A 63 -11.19 13.89 -18.17
N HIS A 64 -10.57 13.41 -17.10
CA HIS A 64 -11.13 13.35 -15.74
C HIS A 64 -10.71 14.54 -14.88
N ASN A 65 -9.96 15.50 -15.42
CA ASN A 65 -9.42 16.62 -14.66
C ASN A 65 -10.53 17.57 -14.17
N ILE A 66 -10.55 17.84 -12.86
CA ILE A 66 -11.56 18.70 -12.21
C ILE A 66 -11.38 20.17 -12.60
N GLY A 67 -10.14 20.55 -12.90
CA GLY A 67 -9.69 21.93 -13.05
C GLY A 67 -9.57 22.45 -14.48
N ARG A 68 -10.19 21.85 -15.49
CA ARG A 68 -10.02 22.30 -16.89
C ARG A 68 -10.34 23.79 -17.11
N HIS A 69 -11.07 24.43 -16.18
CA HIS A 69 -11.39 25.86 -16.15
C HIS A 69 -10.89 26.63 -14.90
N GLY A 70 -10.11 26.00 -14.02
CA GLY A 70 -9.58 26.60 -12.79
C GLY A 70 -8.05 26.65 -12.76
N GLY A 71 -7.47 27.52 -11.92
CA GLY A 71 -6.02 27.80 -11.85
C GLY A 71 -5.12 26.59 -11.54
N SER A 72 -3.80 26.84 -11.48
CA SER A 72 -2.73 25.83 -11.45
C SER A 72 -2.98 24.60 -10.56
N SER A 73 -3.48 24.79 -9.32
CA SER A 73 -3.73 23.69 -8.37
C SER A 73 -4.84 22.73 -8.78
N ALA A 74 -5.78 23.17 -9.61
CA ALA A 74 -6.91 22.35 -10.06
C ALA A 74 -6.50 21.34 -11.15
N ARG A 75 -5.35 21.54 -11.79
CA ARG A 75 -4.79 20.62 -12.80
C ARG A 75 -4.24 19.32 -12.22
N GLU A 76 -4.08 19.25 -10.90
CA GLU A 76 -3.52 18.08 -10.21
C GLU A 76 -4.60 17.17 -9.61
N TRP A 77 -5.88 17.53 -9.76
CA TRP A 77 -7.02 16.79 -9.20
C TRP A 77 -7.92 16.22 -10.30
N PHE A 78 -8.34 14.97 -10.11
CA PHE A 78 -9.05 14.17 -11.10
C PHE A 78 -10.22 13.42 -10.47
N TYR A 79 -11.30 13.23 -11.22
CA TYR A 79 -12.39 12.32 -10.86
C TYR A 79 -11.98 10.88 -11.18
N LEU A 80 -11.25 10.25 -10.25
CA LEU A 80 -10.72 8.89 -10.36
C LEU A 80 -11.00 8.12 -9.08
N GLN A 81 -11.32 6.86 -9.25
CA GLN A 81 -11.39 5.85 -8.20
C GLN A 81 -10.04 5.13 -8.05
N PRO A 82 -9.77 4.50 -6.90
CA PRO A 82 -8.58 3.67 -6.71
C PRO A 82 -8.39 2.59 -7.80
N ALA A 83 -9.50 1.98 -8.25
CA ALA A 83 -9.46 0.99 -9.33
C ALA A 83 -8.91 1.54 -10.65
N ASP A 84 -9.13 2.82 -10.95
CA ASP A 84 -8.67 3.43 -12.21
C ASP A 84 -7.13 3.49 -12.30
N ILE A 85 -6.45 3.66 -11.15
CA ILE A 85 -4.99 3.79 -11.09
C ILE A 85 -4.28 2.46 -10.80
N LEU A 86 -5.02 1.41 -10.42
CA LEU A 86 -4.44 0.10 -10.07
C LEU A 86 -3.59 -0.46 -11.22
N GLU A 87 -4.06 -0.36 -12.46
CA GLU A 87 -3.31 -0.82 -13.64
C GLU A 87 -2.00 -0.08 -13.87
N ASP A 88 -1.92 1.22 -13.52
CA ASP A 88 -0.66 1.95 -13.59
C ASP A 88 0.30 1.51 -12.50
N LEU A 89 -0.21 1.26 -11.28
CA LEU A 89 0.60 0.72 -10.20
C LEU A 89 1.12 -0.68 -10.55
N LYS A 90 0.26 -1.59 -11.05
CA LYS A 90 0.66 -2.94 -11.47
C LYS A 90 1.70 -2.90 -12.58
N ARG A 91 1.53 -1.99 -13.56
CA ARG A 91 2.51 -1.81 -14.65
C ARG A 91 3.87 -1.31 -14.17
N ALA A 92 3.93 -0.55 -13.07
CA ALA A 92 5.19 -0.15 -12.46
C ALA A 92 5.91 -1.33 -11.77
N GLY A 93 5.20 -2.42 -11.45
CA GLY A 93 5.79 -3.65 -10.90
C GLY A 93 6.52 -3.38 -9.60
N ILE A 94 7.84 -3.64 -9.58
CA ILE A 94 8.70 -3.42 -8.40
C ILE A 94 8.76 -1.96 -7.95
N GLU A 95 8.48 -1.02 -8.85
CA GLU A 95 8.41 0.40 -8.55
C GLU A 95 7.01 0.85 -8.11
N GLY A 96 5.99 -0.01 -8.24
CA GLY A 96 4.61 0.27 -7.90
C GLY A 96 4.25 -0.19 -6.49
N PHE A 97 3.62 0.68 -5.71
CA PHE A 97 3.26 0.40 -4.33
C PHE A 97 1.84 0.86 -4.01
N VAL A 98 1.19 0.13 -3.10
CA VAL A 98 -0.05 0.54 -2.45
C VAL A 98 0.20 0.98 -1.02
N GLU A 99 -0.60 1.93 -0.52
CA GLU A 99 -0.63 2.18 0.93
C GLU A 99 -1.33 1.00 1.59
N LYS A 100 -0.55 0.20 2.30
CA LYS A 100 -1.05 -1.00 2.96
C LYS A 100 -2.05 -0.66 4.06
N ASN A 101 -3.01 -1.55 4.22
CA ASN A 101 -3.68 -1.71 5.49
C ASN A 101 -2.66 -2.21 6.54
N ALA A 102 -2.66 -1.63 7.74
CA ALA A 102 -1.70 -1.98 8.79
C ALA A 102 -1.83 -3.46 9.21
N ASP A 103 -3.01 -4.05 9.00
CA ASP A 103 -3.40 -5.37 9.46
C ASP A 103 -3.56 -6.37 8.30
N ALA A 104 -2.85 -6.17 7.18
CA ALA A 104 -2.87 -7.09 6.05
C ALA A 104 -2.59 -8.54 6.51
N PHE A 105 -3.45 -9.49 6.08
CA PHE A 105 -3.44 -10.90 6.50
C PHE A 105 -3.78 -11.18 7.98
N GLU A 106 -4.40 -10.23 8.69
CA GLU A 106 -5.12 -10.54 9.93
C GLU A 106 -6.39 -11.33 9.63
N VAL A 107 -6.63 -12.39 10.41
CA VAL A 107 -7.87 -13.17 10.35
C VAL A 107 -9.00 -12.32 10.92
N VAL A 108 -9.96 -11.95 10.08
CA VAL A 108 -11.15 -11.17 10.47
C VAL A 108 -12.39 -12.03 10.69
N GLY A 109 -12.33 -13.29 10.28
CA GLY A 109 -13.44 -14.22 10.43
C GLY A 109 -13.07 -15.61 9.96
N HIS A 110 -14.05 -16.50 10.07
CA HIS A 110 -14.02 -17.79 9.42
C HIS A 110 -15.30 -17.91 8.61
N ASP A 111 -15.20 -18.47 7.41
CA ASP A 111 -16.38 -18.79 6.62
C ASP A 111 -17.17 -19.96 7.24
N ARG A 112 -18.25 -20.38 6.57
CA ARG A 112 -19.11 -21.47 7.07
C ARG A 112 -18.41 -22.82 7.16
N ASP A 113 -17.31 -23.00 6.44
CA ASP A 113 -16.53 -24.23 6.38
C ASP A 113 -15.30 -24.17 7.31
N GLY A 114 -15.15 -23.07 8.07
CA GLY A 114 -14.05 -22.88 9.00
C GLY A 114 -12.76 -22.42 8.33
N VAL A 115 -12.82 -21.91 7.09
CA VAL A 115 -11.66 -21.34 6.40
C VAL A 115 -11.46 -19.90 6.88
N PRO A 116 -10.26 -19.51 7.35
CA PRO A 116 -9.99 -18.15 7.78
C PRO A 116 -10.15 -17.14 6.64
N GLU A 117 -10.86 -16.05 6.92
CA GLU A 117 -10.96 -14.86 6.05
C GLU A 117 -9.95 -13.82 6.51
N TYR A 118 -9.15 -13.31 5.57
CA TYR A 118 -8.05 -12.40 5.84
C TYR A 118 -8.34 -10.97 5.38
N LEU A 119 -7.84 -9.96 6.10
CA LEU A 119 -7.82 -8.58 5.60
C LEU A 119 -6.89 -8.46 4.39
N GLY A 120 -7.43 -7.90 3.31
CA GLY A 120 -6.66 -7.58 2.11
C GLY A 120 -5.57 -6.55 2.37
N VAL A 121 -4.51 -6.60 1.57
CA VAL A 121 -3.36 -5.66 1.68
C VAL A 121 -3.78 -4.21 1.41
N TRP A 122 -4.83 -3.99 0.62
CA TRP A 122 -5.26 -2.69 0.14
C TRP A 122 -6.76 -2.49 0.36
N ASP A 123 -7.14 -1.34 0.91
CA ASP A 123 -8.54 -1.05 1.27
C ASP A 123 -9.51 -1.03 0.07
N TRP A 124 -8.99 -0.93 -1.15
CA TRP A 124 -9.80 -0.62 -2.34
C TRP A 124 -9.97 -1.79 -3.32
N SER A 125 -9.17 -2.86 -3.18
CA SER A 125 -9.31 -4.07 -3.97
C SER A 125 -8.62 -5.23 -3.24
N ASN A 126 -9.15 -6.43 -3.44
CA ASN A 126 -8.45 -7.65 -3.08
C ASN A 126 -7.31 -7.86 -4.09
N LEU A 127 -6.10 -8.04 -3.58
CA LEU A 127 -4.89 -8.31 -4.37
C LEU A 127 -4.36 -9.66 -3.94
N GLU A 128 -4.03 -10.49 -4.93
CA GLU A 128 -3.47 -11.81 -4.65
C GLU A 128 -2.02 -11.69 -4.13
N LEU A 129 -1.55 -12.76 -3.50
CA LEU A 129 -0.19 -12.84 -2.96
C LEU A 129 0.89 -12.59 -4.03
N GLU A 130 0.65 -13.07 -5.24
CA GLU A 130 1.51 -12.90 -6.41
C GLU A 130 1.42 -11.50 -7.03
N GLU A 131 0.39 -10.73 -6.68
CA GLU A 131 0.16 -9.38 -7.18
C GLU A 131 0.66 -8.30 -6.23
N CYS A 132 0.62 -8.54 -4.92
CA CYS A 132 1.00 -7.55 -3.93
C CYS A 132 1.68 -8.17 -2.71
N CYS A 133 2.86 -7.66 -2.37
CA CYS A 133 3.56 -8.07 -1.15
C CYS A 133 2.83 -7.52 0.09
N PRO A 134 2.38 -8.37 1.04
CA PRO A 134 1.71 -7.90 2.25
C PRO A 134 2.61 -7.14 3.21
N PHE A 135 3.92 -7.33 3.11
CA PHE A 135 4.87 -6.76 4.06
C PHE A 135 5.24 -5.32 3.69
N CYS A 136 5.38 -5.01 2.40
CA CYS A 136 5.77 -3.67 1.94
C CYS A 136 4.74 -2.97 1.03
N GLY A 137 3.77 -3.68 0.47
CA GLY A 137 2.75 -3.14 -0.42
C GLY A 137 3.21 -3.02 -1.87
N CYS A 138 4.37 -3.59 -2.20
CA CYS A 138 4.91 -3.57 -3.56
C CYS A 138 4.09 -4.48 -4.48
N LEU A 139 3.84 -4.02 -5.70
CA LEU A 139 3.11 -4.77 -6.74
C LEU A 139 4.00 -5.68 -7.59
N CYS A 140 5.23 -5.97 -7.12
CA CYS A 140 5.96 -7.15 -7.58
C CYS A 140 5.38 -8.45 -7.02
N GLY A 141 4.54 -8.39 -5.99
CA GLY A 141 4.03 -9.56 -5.29
C GLY A 141 5.10 -10.32 -4.52
N MET A 142 4.73 -11.52 -4.09
CA MET A 142 5.62 -12.51 -3.49
C MET A 142 5.88 -13.63 -4.49
N HIS A 143 7.14 -14.01 -4.67
CA HIS A 143 7.55 -15.07 -5.60
C HIS A 143 7.94 -16.34 -4.84
N PHE A 144 7.34 -17.46 -5.22
CA PHE A 144 7.73 -18.76 -4.68
C PHE A 144 9.14 -19.15 -5.14
N GLN A 145 9.98 -19.61 -4.21
CA GLN A 145 11.33 -20.08 -4.46
C GLN A 145 11.44 -21.58 -4.15
N ASP A 146 11.62 -22.40 -5.19
CA ASP A 146 11.71 -23.85 -5.05
C ASP A 146 12.86 -24.30 -4.12
N ALA A 147 13.98 -23.58 -4.11
CA ALA A 147 15.17 -23.95 -3.35
C ALA A 147 14.96 -23.83 -1.83
N SER A 148 14.14 -22.88 -1.39
CA SER A 148 13.81 -22.64 0.02
C SER A 148 12.44 -23.19 0.41
N GLN A 149 11.58 -23.49 -0.57
CA GLN A 149 10.15 -23.75 -0.36
C GLN A 149 9.43 -22.59 0.34
N MET A 150 9.89 -21.36 0.08
CA MET A 150 9.38 -20.13 0.69
C MET A 150 9.01 -19.09 -0.37
N PHE A 151 8.19 -18.13 0.01
CA PHE A 151 7.87 -16.95 -0.78
C PHE A 151 8.81 -15.81 -0.45
N HIS A 152 9.28 -15.11 -1.47
CA HIS A 152 10.23 -13.99 -1.37
C HIS A 152 9.71 -12.74 -2.08
N CYS A 153 9.80 -11.58 -1.44
CA CYS A 153 9.53 -10.29 -2.08
C CYS A 153 10.82 -9.67 -2.61
N LEU A 154 10.84 -9.30 -3.89
CA LEU A 154 12.01 -8.65 -4.51
C LEU A 154 12.25 -7.21 -4.04
N SER A 155 11.22 -6.55 -3.49
CA SER A 155 11.31 -5.16 -3.06
C SER A 155 11.78 -5.01 -1.61
N CYS A 156 11.26 -5.82 -0.68
CA CYS A 156 11.58 -5.71 0.75
C CYS A 156 12.39 -6.87 1.32
N ASP A 157 12.74 -7.85 0.48
CA ASP A 157 13.48 -9.06 0.84
C ASP A 157 12.83 -9.95 1.91
N GLU A 158 11.55 -9.74 2.22
CA GLU A 158 10.83 -10.61 3.13
C GLU A 158 10.76 -12.03 2.56
N LEU A 159 11.07 -13.03 3.40
CA LEU A 159 11.06 -14.44 3.08
C LEU A 159 10.16 -15.17 4.09
N THR A 160 9.06 -15.75 3.63
CA THR A 160 8.07 -16.42 4.50
C THR A 160 7.46 -17.64 3.80
N ASP A 161 7.09 -18.66 4.57
CA ASP A 161 6.32 -19.81 4.10
C ASP A 161 4.83 -19.70 4.45
N PHE A 162 4.40 -18.57 5.05
CA PHE A 162 3.06 -18.33 5.59
C PHE A 162 2.56 -19.40 6.57
N SER A 163 3.47 -20.23 7.10
CA SER A 163 3.10 -21.21 8.12
C SER A 163 2.70 -20.48 9.40
N GLN A 164 1.52 -20.81 9.91
CA GLN A 164 1.09 -20.44 11.26
C GLN A 164 1.07 -21.71 12.11
N PRO A 165 1.44 -21.65 13.39
CA PRO A 165 1.23 -22.77 14.29
C PRO A 165 -0.25 -23.13 14.37
N ASP A 166 -0.57 -24.41 14.47
CA ASP A 166 -1.94 -24.83 14.79
C ASP A 166 -2.25 -24.45 16.25
N PHE A 167 -3.39 -23.80 16.48
CA PHE A 167 -3.85 -23.44 17.82
C PHE A 167 -5.14 -24.21 18.16
N ASP A 168 -5.17 -24.81 19.34
CA ASP A 168 -6.34 -25.57 19.81
C ASP A 168 -7.52 -24.66 20.17
N ASN A 169 -7.26 -23.37 20.45
CA ASN A 169 -8.27 -22.36 20.79
C ASN A 169 -7.77 -20.94 20.50
N GLU A 170 -8.71 -19.98 20.55
CA GLU A 170 -8.45 -18.55 20.28
C GLU A 170 -7.51 -17.89 21.33
N GLU A 171 -7.53 -18.36 22.58
CA GLU A 171 -6.66 -17.84 23.65
C GLU A 171 -5.18 -18.13 23.35
N ASP A 172 -4.88 -19.34 22.88
CA ASP A 172 -3.53 -19.75 22.47
C ASP A 172 -3.04 -18.96 21.24
N TYR A 173 -3.91 -18.72 20.26
CA TYR A 173 -3.62 -17.86 19.10
C TYR A 173 -3.27 -16.43 19.53
N MET A 174 -4.08 -15.82 20.40
CA MET A 174 -3.86 -14.45 20.87
C MET A 174 -2.58 -14.34 21.70
N ALA A 175 -2.27 -15.33 22.53
CA ALA A 175 -1.03 -15.38 23.31
C ALA A 175 0.22 -15.48 22.40
N TRP A 176 0.16 -16.29 21.34
CA TRP A 176 1.22 -16.34 20.34
C TRP A 176 1.37 -15.04 19.56
N LYS A 177 0.26 -14.42 19.14
CA LYS A 177 0.26 -13.14 18.42
C LYS A 177 0.92 -12.03 19.25
N GLU A 178 0.57 -11.92 20.53
CA GLU A 178 1.21 -10.97 21.45
C GLU A 178 2.71 -11.23 21.61
N TYR A 179 3.12 -12.50 21.66
CA TYR A 179 4.52 -12.88 21.74
C TYR A 179 5.30 -12.48 20.48
N GLU A 180 4.74 -12.75 19.30
CA GLU A 180 5.28 -12.34 17.99
C GLU A 180 5.42 -10.82 17.87
N GLU A 181 4.39 -10.06 18.26
CA GLU A 181 4.45 -8.60 18.27
C GLU A 181 5.58 -8.08 19.17
N ARG A 182 5.74 -8.66 20.36
CA ARG A 182 6.84 -8.33 21.28
C ARG A 182 8.21 -8.64 20.67
N LEU A 183 8.35 -9.74 19.92
CA LEU A 183 9.58 -10.08 19.20
C LEU A 183 9.88 -9.09 18.06
N LYS A 184 8.86 -8.65 17.30
CA LYS A 184 9.01 -7.65 16.23
C LYS A 184 9.49 -6.30 16.78
N VAL A 185 8.92 -5.84 17.90
CA VAL A 185 9.36 -4.62 18.60
C VAL A 185 10.80 -4.77 19.13
N GLY A 186 11.16 -5.95 19.64
CA GLY A 186 12.51 -6.30 20.09
C GLY A 186 13.56 -6.28 18.97
N ARG A 187 13.22 -6.78 17.77
CA ARG A 187 14.10 -6.76 16.58
C ARG A 187 14.30 -5.33 16.05
N ALA A 188 13.24 -4.52 15.97
CA ALA A 188 13.32 -3.12 15.52
C ALA A 188 14.19 -2.24 16.45
N SER A 189 14.15 -2.50 17.76
CA SER A 189 14.97 -1.79 18.75
C SER A 189 16.44 -2.25 18.75
N LYS A 190 16.73 -3.49 18.38
CA LYS A 190 18.11 -3.99 18.19
C LYS A 190 18.75 -3.45 16.92
N ALA A 191 18.02 -3.41 15.80
CA ALA A 191 18.49 -2.86 14.53
C ALA A 191 18.88 -1.37 14.61
N ARG A 192 18.15 -0.56 15.41
CA ARG A 192 18.52 0.84 15.68
C ARG A 192 19.79 1.02 16.51
N ARG A 193 20.20 0.03 17.31
CA ARG A 193 21.43 0.09 18.11
C ARG A 193 22.67 -0.37 17.35
N SER A 194 22.52 -1.22 16.33
CA SER A 194 23.63 -1.71 15.51
C SER A 194 24.01 -0.81 14.33
N GLY A 195 23.18 0.19 13.98
CA GLY A 195 23.47 1.18 12.92
C GLY A 195 24.19 2.45 13.39
N LEU A 196 24.74 2.45 14.61
CA LEU A 196 25.47 3.57 15.22
C LEU A 196 26.95 3.22 15.53
N ALA A 197 27.48 2.18 14.90
CA ALA A 197 28.88 1.76 15.01
C ALA A 197 29.62 1.97 13.69
#